data_AF-A0A2X3L0X8-F1
#
_entry.id   AF-A0A2X3L0X8-F1
#
_cell.length_a   1.000
_cell.length_b   1.000
_cell.length_c   1.000
_cell.angle_alpha   90.00
_cell.angle_beta   90.00
_cell.angle_gamma   90.00
#
_symmetry.space_group_name_H-M   'P 1'
#
loop_
_entity.id
_entity.type
_entity.pdbx_description
1 polymer ?
#
loop_
_entity_poly.entity_id
_entity_poly.type
_entity_poly.pdbx_seq_one_letter_code
_entity_poly.pdbx_strand_id
1 'polypeptide(L)' 'MRKKLILASLIALASLGLSACSQTTHTPPAASQVAMTRGQIIDLQSGETLTDRQLLVKLAGAQRLIVGEKHDNGRTSSD' A
#
# COMPACT_ATOMS: atom_id res chain seq x y z
N MET A 1 -15.45 45.37 9.75
CA MET A 1 -14.51 44.79 8.77
C MET A 1 -13.48 43.83 9.38
N ARG A 2 -12.89 44.14 10.55
CA ARG A 2 -11.90 43.27 11.24
C ARG A 2 -12.37 41.83 11.54
N LYS A 3 -13.61 41.65 12.01
CA LYS A 3 -14.19 40.32 12.27
C LYS A 3 -14.33 39.45 11.01
N LYS A 4 -14.63 40.06 9.85
CA LYS A 4 -14.71 39.35 8.56
C LYS A 4 -13.33 38.89 8.08
N LEU A 5 -12.30 39.70 8.34
CA LEU A 5 -10.91 39.37 8.03
C LEU A 5 -10.39 38.21 8.89
N ILE A 6 -10.70 38.21 10.18
CA ILE A 6 -10.33 37.12 11.11
C ILE A 6 -11.01 35.82 10.69
N LEU A 7 -12.31 35.86 10.35
CA LEU A 7 -13.04 34.68 9.92
C LEU A 7 -12.48 34.09 8.62
N ALA A 8 -12.16 34.94 7.62
CA ALA A 8 -11.55 34.50 6.38
C ALA A 8 -10.17 33.85 6.60
N SER A 9 -9.37 34.41 7.51
CA SER A 9 -8.05 33.85 7.86
C SER A 9 -8.16 32.49 8.55
N LEU A 10 -9.15 32.29 9.42
CA LEU A 10 -9.38 31.00 10.08
C LEU A 10 -9.82 29.92 9.09
N ILE A 11 -10.69 30.28 8.15
CA ILE A 11 -11.13 29.36 7.09
C ILE A 11 -9.95 28.95 6.19
N ALA A 12 -9.12 29.91 5.79
CA ALA A 12 -7.94 29.64 4.95
C ALA A 12 -6.90 28.75 5.66
N LEU A 13 -6.70 28.93 6.97
CA LEU A 13 -5.77 28.11 7.74
C LEU A 13 -6.29 26.66 7.90
N ALA A 14 -7.59 26.50 8.11
CA ALA A 14 -8.23 25.19 8.23
C ALA A 14 -8.19 24.38 6.92
N SER A 15 -8.40 25.02 5.77
CA SER A 15 -8.36 24.34 4.47
C SER A 15 -6.95 23.88 4.09
N LEU A 16 -5.90 24.64 4.42
CA LEU A 16 -4.51 24.21 4.23
C LEU A 16 -4.19 22.97 5.07
N GLY A 17 -4.61 22.94 6.34
CA GLY A 17 -4.39 21.79 7.22
C GLY A 17 -5.06 20.50 6.71
N LEU A 18 -6.26 20.60 6.14
CA LEU A 18 -7.00 19.42 5.65
C LEU A 18 -6.35 18.76 4.43
N SER A 19 -5.69 19.56 3.56
CA SER A 19 -4.98 19.02 2.39
C SER A 19 -3.76 18.16 2.74
N ALA A 20 -3.14 18.38 3.91
CA ALA A 20 -2.02 17.58 4.40
C ALA A 20 -2.45 16.21 4.98
N CYS A 21 -3.73 16.06 5.30
CA CYS A 21 -4.32 14.81 5.78
C CYS A 21 -4.97 13.97 4.68
N SER A 22 -5.03 14.48 3.44
CA SER A 22 -5.40 13.69 2.27
C SER A 22 -4.24 12.77 1.91
N GLN A 23 -4.08 11.70 2.70
CA GLN A 23 -3.29 10.55 2.31
C GLN A 23 -3.93 10.04 1.02
N THR A 24 -3.33 10.35 -0.13
CA THR A 24 -3.68 9.72 -1.40
C THR A 24 -3.59 8.23 -1.14
N THR A 25 -4.75 7.58 -1.00
CA THR A 25 -4.82 6.14 -1.03
C THR A 25 -4.24 5.78 -2.38
N HIS A 26 -3.02 5.26 -2.38
CA HIS A 26 -2.50 4.54 -3.52
C HIS A 26 -3.46 3.37 -3.66
N THR A 27 -4.52 3.56 -4.44
CA THR A 27 -5.31 2.46 -4.96
C THR A 27 -4.30 1.70 -5.80
N PRO A 28 -3.78 0.53 -5.35
CA PRO A 28 -2.98 -0.27 -6.25
C PRO A 28 -3.83 -0.45 -7.52
N PRO A 29 -3.23 -0.32 -8.72
CA PRO A 29 -3.98 -0.54 -9.95
C PRO A 29 -4.78 -1.82 -9.73
N ALA A 30 -6.10 -1.74 -9.99
CA ALA A 30 -6.99 -2.88 -9.85
C ALA A 30 -6.21 -4.06 -10.36
N ALA A 31 -6.01 -5.07 -9.50
CA ALA A 31 -5.47 -6.33 -9.93
C ALA A 31 -6.52 -6.88 -10.91
N SER A 32 -6.47 -6.37 -12.15
CA SER A 32 -6.95 -7.01 -13.34
C SER A 32 -6.56 -8.44 -13.12
N GLN A 33 -7.53 -9.32 -13.25
CA GLN A 33 -7.39 -10.75 -13.11
C GLN A 33 -6.33 -11.21 -14.12
N VAL A 34 -5.07 -10.98 -13.80
CA VAL A 34 -3.92 -11.61 -14.39
C VAL A 34 -4.14 -13.03 -13.91
N ALA A 35 -4.60 -13.88 -14.83
CA ALA A 35 -4.62 -15.32 -14.63
C ALA A 35 -3.39 -15.66 -13.79
N MET A 36 -3.58 -16.16 -12.57
CA MET A 36 -2.53 -16.44 -11.58
C MET A 36 -1.63 -17.55 -12.13
N THR A 37 -0.85 -17.18 -13.14
CA THR A 37 0.38 -17.79 -13.54
C THR A 37 1.25 -17.62 -12.32
N ARG A 38 1.50 -18.71 -11.57
CA ARG A 38 2.46 -18.84 -10.48
C ARG A 38 2.80 -17.52 -9.76
N GLY A 39 2.25 -17.33 -8.55
CA GLY A 39 2.31 -16.04 -7.81
C GLY A 39 3.64 -15.29 -7.96
N GLN A 40 3.57 -14.01 -8.34
CA GLN A 40 4.75 -13.16 -8.46
C GLN A 40 5.22 -12.69 -7.08
N ILE A 41 6.54 -12.68 -6.87
CA ILE A 41 7.16 -12.10 -5.68
C ILE A 41 7.62 -10.70 -6.05
N ILE A 42 7.12 -9.68 -5.37
CA ILE A 42 7.45 -8.28 -5.67
C ILE A 42 8.07 -7.66 -4.42
N ASP A 43 9.26 -7.09 -4.57
CA ASP A 43 9.86 -6.22 -3.56
C ASP A 43 9.07 -4.92 -3.50
N LEU A 44 8.31 -4.70 -2.42
CA LEU A 44 7.42 -3.55 -2.32
C LEU A 44 8.16 -2.22 -2.16
N GLN A 45 9.44 -2.24 -1.77
CA GLN A 45 10.23 -1.02 -1.65
C GLN A 45 10.72 -0.53 -3.01
N SER A 46 11.18 -1.44 -3.87
CA SER A 46 11.75 -1.10 -5.18
C SER A 46 10.79 -1.30 -6.35
N GLY A 47 9.72 -2.08 -6.17
CA GLY A 47 8.85 -2.56 -7.24
C GLY A 47 9.46 -3.69 -8.08
N GLU A 48 10.62 -4.22 -7.71
CA GLU A 48 11.30 -5.28 -8.46
C GLU A 48 10.58 -6.63 -8.33
N THR A 49 10.32 -7.29 -9.46
CA THR A 49 9.86 -8.69 -9.45
C THR A 49 11.05 -9.62 -9.19
N LEU A 50 10.95 -10.41 -8.13
CA LEU A 50 11.97 -11.36 -7.69
C LEU A 50 11.62 -12.79 -8.11
N THR A 51 12.66 -13.58 -8.38
CA THR A 51 12.57 -15.04 -8.39
C THR A 51 12.59 -15.59 -6.96
N ASP A 52 12.10 -16.82 -6.78
CA ASP A 52 12.14 -17.55 -5.50
C ASP A 52 13.55 -17.53 -4.88
N ARG A 53 14.59 -17.76 -5.70
CA ARG A 53 15.97 -17.81 -5.23
C ARG A 53 16.50 -16.43 -4.81
N GLN A 54 16.15 -15.37 -5.55
CA GLN A 54 16.52 -14.01 -5.15
C GLN A 54 15.88 -13.62 -3.82
N LEU A 55 14.60 -13.99 -3.61
CA LEU A 55 13.94 -13.77 -2.32
C LEU A 55 14.70 -14.48 -1.19
N LEU A 56 15.01 -15.76 -1.35
CA LEU A 56 15.75 -16.53 -0.33
C LEU A 56 17.12 -15.92 0.00
N VAL A 57 17.85 -15.45 -1.02
CA VAL A 57 19.13 -14.78 -0.81
C VAL A 57 18.96 -13.47 -0.04
N LYS A 58 17.95 -12.64 -0.39
CA LYS A 58 17.66 -11.39 0.34
C LYS A 58 17.28 -11.66 1.80
N LEU A 59 16.53 -12.73 2.07
CA LEU A 59 16.04 -13.07 3.41
C LEU A 59 17.05 -13.85 4.26
N ALA A 60 18.11 -14.41 3.68
CA ALA A 60 19.06 -15.28 4.39
C ALA A 60 19.74 -14.63 5.61
N GLY A 61 19.90 -13.30 5.61
CA GLY A 61 20.49 -12.55 6.72
C GLY A 61 19.50 -12.18 7.84
N ALA A 62 18.20 -12.42 7.66
CA ALA A 62 17.19 -12.04 8.64
C ALA A 62 17.11 -13.08 9.76
N GLN A 63 17.29 -12.65 11.01
CA GLN A 63 17.15 -13.54 12.19
C GLN A 63 15.70 -14.04 12.37
N ARG A 64 14.71 -13.28 11.90
CA ARG A 64 13.28 -13.60 12.00
C ARG A 64 12.58 -13.17 10.73
N LEU A 65 11.70 -14.03 10.25
CA LEU A 65 10.78 -13.74 9.15
C LEU A 65 9.35 -13.64 9.68
N ILE A 66 8.60 -12.65 9.21
CA ILE A 66 7.15 -12.54 9.43
C ILE A 66 6.47 -12.87 8.12
N VAL A 67 5.63 -13.91 8.13
CA VAL A 67 4.85 -14.34 6.97
C VAL A 67 3.38 -14.11 7.28
N GLY A 68 2.74 -13.25 6.51
CA GLY A 68 1.30 -13.03 6.58
C GLY A 68 0.59 -13.82 5.50
N GLU A 69 -0.53 -14.45 5.86
CA GLU A 69 -1.49 -14.98 4.90
C GLU A 69 -2.83 -14.29 5.08
N LYS A 70 -3.64 -14.31 4.02
CA LYS A 70 -5.00 -13.80 4.11
C LYS A 70 -5.90 -14.86 4.74
N HIS A 71 -6.50 -14.56 5.90
CA HIS A 71 -7.30 -15.52 6.68
C HIS A 71 -8.66 -15.91 6.06
N ASP A 72 -9.10 -15.17 5.03
CA ASP A 72 -10.35 -15.43 4.31
C ASP A 72 -10.09 -16.04 2.92
N ASN A 73 -8.91 -16.62 2.69
CA ASN A 73 -8.65 -17.48 1.54
C ASN A 73 -9.56 -18.70 1.62
N GLY A 74 -10.83 -18.55 1.26
CA GLY A 74 -11.77 -19.64 1.08
C GLY A 74 -11.12 -20.62 0.11
N ARG A 75 -11.00 -21.88 0.52
CA ARG A 75 -10.50 -22.94 -0.34
C ARG A 75 -11.41 -22.98 -1.56
N THR A 76 -10.96 -22.49 -2.71
CA THR A 76 -11.53 -22.89 -3.97
C THR A 76 -11.04 -24.32 -4.19
N SER A 77 -11.72 -25.28 -3.57
CA SER A 77 -11.67 -26.66 -3.99
C SER A 77 -12.25 -26.71 -5.39
N SER A 78 -11.38 -26.75 -6.38
CA SER A 78 -11.71 -27.31 -7.68
C SER A 78 -10.46 -28.07 -8.08
N ASP A 79 -10.53 -29.37 -7.83
CA ASP A 79 -9.75 -30.38 -8.55
C ASP A 79 -9.80 -30.12 -10.06
#